data_AF-A0A382HET8-F1
#
_entry.id   AF-A0A382HET8-F1
#
_cell.length_a   1.000
_cell.length_b   1.000
_cell.length_c   1.000
_cell.angle_alpha   90.00
_cell.angle_beta   90.00
_cell.angle_gamma   90.00
#
_symmetry.space_group_name_H-M   'P 1'
#
loop_
_entity.id
_entity.type
_entity.pdbx_description
1 polymer ?
#
loop_
_entity_poly.entity_id
_entity_poly.type
_entity_poly.pdbx_seq_one_letter_code
_entity_poly.pdbx_strand_id
1 'polypeptide(L)'
;MLMMEFTEPANRKEIEASIQPFLNFLLSGKEIPLKSIAKKLEQATKSIGVDEVNILQSKNVEVGDMNMNAAYDPIDDKDGLDHFELDLIFSKEDKTIAFSPEGVENIKHRIVDVLEHELIHKNQYRGRGFKKQREFKPKKGLSDKITKTRQYLGNDDEIEAYAKNIASELIRKSDK
;
A
#
# COMPACT_ATOMS: atom_id res chain seq x y z
N MET A 1 21.96 17.18 -2.22
CA MET A 1 20.84 16.32 -1.83
C MET A 1 21.47 15.08 -1.22
N LEU A 2 21.31 14.85 0.08
CA LEU A 2 21.77 13.63 0.73
C LEU A 2 20.58 12.69 0.75
N MET A 3 20.52 11.76 -0.20
CA MET A 3 19.64 10.59 -0.04
C MET A 3 20.28 9.72 1.04
N MET A 4 19.64 9.62 2.20
CA MET A 4 19.89 8.50 3.10
C MET A 4 18.98 7.38 2.62
N GLU A 5 19.56 6.33 2.07
CA GLU A 5 18.84 5.12 1.67
C GLU A 5 18.47 4.33 2.93
N PHE A 6 17.17 4.18 3.19
CA PHE A 6 16.64 3.49 4.39
C PHE A 6 16.12 2.08 4.07
N THR A 7 16.38 1.57 2.87
CA THR A 7 15.89 0.28 2.39
C THR A 7 16.74 -0.88 2.92
N GLU A 8 16.45 -1.33 4.15
CA GLU A 8 16.78 -2.71 4.49
C GLU A 8 15.83 -3.68 3.76
N PRO A 9 16.35 -4.66 3.00
CA PRO A 9 15.57 -5.48 2.06
C PRO A 9 14.74 -6.61 2.70
N ALA A 10 14.56 -6.65 4.02
CA ALA A 10 14.06 -7.85 4.72
C ALA A 10 12.53 -7.97 4.82
N ASN A 11 11.75 -6.90 4.64
CA ASN A 11 10.31 -6.92 4.98
C ASN A 11 9.43 -7.69 3.98
N ARG A 12 9.81 -7.80 2.71
CA ARG A 12 8.92 -8.34 1.66
C ARG A 12 8.48 -9.78 1.94
N LYS A 13 9.42 -10.64 2.35
CA LYS A 13 9.13 -12.05 2.68
C LYS A 13 8.24 -12.18 3.91
N GLU A 14 8.39 -11.28 4.87
CA GLU A 14 7.56 -11.25 6.08
C GLU A 14 6.12 -10.86 5.73
N ILE A 15 5.94 -9.83 4.89
CA ILE A 15 4.62 -9.44 4.38
C ILE A 15 3.98 -10.60 3.62
N GLU A 16 4.71 -11.21 2.68
CA GLU A 16 4.21 -12.35 1.90
C GLU A 16 3.80 -13.52 2.79
N ALA A 17 4.61 -13.84 3.81
CA ALA A 17 4.29 -14.89 4.76
C ALA A 17 3.05 -14.56 5.61
N SER A 18 2.91 -13.31 6.07
CA SER A 18 1.79 -12.89 6.92
C SER A 18 0.47 -12.93 6.16
N ILE A 19 0.46 -12.56 4.87
CA ILE A 19 -0.75 -12.52 4.04
C ILE A 19 -1.11 -13.86 3.41
N GLN A 20 -0.25 -14.88 3.48
CA GLN A 20 -0.52 -16.19 2.87
C GLN A 20 -1.86 -16.83 3.29
N PRO A 21 -2.29 -16.77 4.57
CA PRO A 21 -3.62 -17.26 4.96
C PRO A 21 -4.77 -16.50 4.28
N PHE A 22 -4.60 -15.19 4.07
CA PHE A 22 -5.56 -14.37 3.34
C PHE A 22 -5.62 -14.75 1.85
N LEU A 23 -4.47 -14.98 1.21
CA LEU A 23 -4.41 -15.42 -0.20
C LEU A 23 -5.09 -16.79 -0.38
N ASN A 24 -4.85 -17.73 0.53
CA ASN A 24 -5.52 -19.04 0.52
C ASN A 24 -7.05 -18.91 0.67
N PHE A 25 -7.51 -17.94 1.46
CA PHE A 25 -8.94 -17.63 1.61
C PHE A 25 -9.55 -17.12 0.29
N LEU A 26 -8.85 -16.26 -0.44
CA LEU A 26 -9.29 -15.76 -1.75
C LEU A 26 -9.31 -16.87 -2.82
N LEU A 27 -8.33 -17.79 -2.79
CA LEU A 27 -8.22 -18.93 -3.71
C LEU A 27 -9.32 -19.98 -3.58
N SER A 28 -10.28 -19.79 -2.66
CA SER A 28 -11.42 -20.70 -2.51
C SER A 28 -12.33 -20.76 -3.74
N GLY A 29 -12.23 -19.77 -4.66
CA GLY A 29 -13.03 -19.69 -5.89
C GLY A 29 -14.52 -19.40 -5.65
N LYS A 30 -14.91 -19.12 -4.41
CA LYS A 30 -16.28 -18.80 -4.01
C LYS A 30 -16.50 -17.31 -4.07
N GLU A 31 -17.77 -16.90 -4.19
CA GLU A 31 -18.16 -15.52 -3.92
C GLU A 31 -17.97 -15.20 -2.43
N ILE A 32 -17.17 -14.17 -2.16
CA ILE A 32 -16.84 -13.73 -0.81
C ILE A 32 -17.46 -12.35 -0.55
N PRO A 33 -18.18 -12.14 0.56
CA PRO A 33 -18.66 -10.82 0.94
C PRO A 33 -17.49 -9.86 1.18
N LEU A 34 -17.57 -8.63 0.67
CA LEU A 34 -16.49 -7.63 0.77
C LEU A 34 -16.01 -7.43 2.22
N LYS A 35 -16.95 -7.37 3.18
CA LYS A 35 -16.64 -7.27 4.63
C LYS A 35 -15.79 -8.42 5.16
N SER A 36 -15.99 -9.62 4.61
CA SER A 36 -15.19 -10.78 5.00
C SER A 36 -13.77 -10.70 4.45
N ILE A 37 -13.58 -10.08 3.27
CA ILE A 37 -12.26 -9.83 2.68
C ILE A 37 -11.49 -8.85 3.56
N ALA A 38 -12.06 -7.68 3.84
CA ALA A 38 -11.41 -6.66 4.68
C ALA A 38 -10.99 -7.22 6.04
N LYS A 39 -11.91 -7.89 6.75
CA LYS A 39 -11.62 -8.49 8.06
C LYS A 39 -10.49 -9.53 8.01
N LYS A 40 -10.42 -10.37 6.96
CA LYS A 40 -9.35 -11.37 6.84
C LYS A 40 -8.02 -10.74 6.48
N LEU A 41 -8.03 -9.68 5.67
CA LEU A 41 -6.83 -8.93 5.36
C LEU A 41 -6.28 -8.25 6.61
N GLU A 42 -7.13 -7.53 7.35
CA GLU A 42 -6.78 -6.86 8.62
C GLU A 42 -6.12 -7.84 9.60
N GLN A 43 -6.72 -9.02 9.80
CA GLN A 43 -6.17 -10.06 10.65
C GLN A 43 -4.79 -10.55 10.18
N ALA A 44 -4.59 -10.67 8.86
CA ALA A 44 -3.34 -11.13 8.27
C ALA A 44 -2.23 -10.06 8.30
N THR A 45 -2.60 -8.78 8.34
CA THR A 45 -1.67 -7.64 8.32
C THR A 45 -1.49 -6.98 9.69
N LYS A 46 -2.23 -7.40 10.73
CA LYS A 46 -2.12 -6.83 12.08
C LYS A 46 -0.68 -6.86 12.63
N SER A 47 0.05 -7.95 12.40
CA SER A 47 1.46 -8.08 12.82
C SER A 47 2.43 -7.09 12.13
N ILE A 48 2.02 -6.50 11.00
CA ILE A 48 2.80 -5.50 10.26
C ILE A 48 2.55 -4.09 10.81
N GLY A 49 1.47 -3.89 11.57
CA GLY A 49 1.04 -2.59 12.11
C GLY A 49 -0.13 -1.96 11.37
N VAL A 50 -0.91 -2.75 10.61
CA VAL A 50 -2.17 -2.27 10.01
C VAL A 50 -3.25 -2.21 11.08
N ASP A 51 -3.79 -1.02 11.30
CA ASP A 51 -4.87 -0.81 12.27
C ASP A 51 -6.23 -1.18 11.70
N GLU A 52 -6.56 -0.61 10.55
CA GLU A 52 -7.87 -0.73 9.91
C GLU A 52 -7.76 -1.09 8.42
N VAL A 53 -8.67 -1.97 7.97
CA VAL A 53 -8.91 -2.22 6.54
C VAL A 53 -10.32 -1.76 6.17
N ASN A 54 -10.37 -0.65 5.44
CA ASN A 54 -11.57 0.02 5.01
C ASN A 54 -12.09 -0.52 3.67
N ILE A 55 -13.41 -0.40 3.46
CA ILE A 55 -14.05 -0.73 2.19
C ILE A 55 -14.64 0.54 1.59
N LEU A 56 -14.15 0.89 0.41
CA LEU A 56 -14.67 1.96 -0.41
C LEU A 56 -15.34 1.37 -1.65
N GLN A 57 -16.36 2.05 -2.15
CA GLN A 57 -17.03 1.68 -3.40
C GLN A 57 -17.04 2.84 -4.38
N SER A 58 -16.55 2.60 -5.59
CA SER A 58 -16.37 3.61 -6.62
C SER A 58 -17.05 3.20 -7.93
N LYS A 59 -17.59 4.18 -8.65
CA LYS A 59 -18.11 3.98 -10.01
C LYS A 59 -16.99 3.87 -11.06
N ASN A 60 -15.75 4.17 -10.65
CA ASN A 60 -14.57 4.12 -11.52
C ASN A 60 -13.83 2.78 -11.40
N VAL A 61 -14.39 1.82 -10.65
CA VAL A 61 -13.89 0.45 -10.55
C VAL A 61 -14.92 -0.45 -11.24
N GLU A 62 -14.44 -1.25 -12.18
CA GLU A 62 -15.28 -2.18 -12.94
C GLU A 62 -15.80 -3.30 -12.03
N VAL A 63 -16.95 -3.88 -12.40
CA VAL A 63 -17.57 -4.97 -11.66
C VAL A 63 -16.63 -6.18 -11.64
N GLY A 64 -16.38 -6.72 -10.45
CA GLY A 64 -15.44 -7.83 -10.27
C GLY A 64 -13.96 -7.41 -10.28
N ASP A 65 -13.66 -6.12 -10.29
CA ASP A 65 -12.30 -5.60 -10.10
C ASP A 65 -12.12 -5.02 -8.67
N MET A 66 -10.87 -4.90 -8.24
CA MET A 66 -10.52 -4.32 -6.96
C MET A 66 -9.27 -3.46 -7.05
N ASN A 67 -9.38 -2.26 -6.49
CA ASN A 67 -8.30 -1.32 -6.33
C ASN A 67 -7.93 -1.16 -4.85
N MET A 68 -6.73 -0.67 -4.54
CA MET A 68 -6.22 -0.59 -3.18
C MET A 68 -5.32 0.62 -3.00
N ASN A 69 -5.47 1.27 -1.84
CA ASN A 69 -4.54 2.27 -1.32
C ASN A 69 -4.05 1.84 0.07
N ALA A 70 -2.94 2.41 0.49
CA ALA A 70 -2.44 2.36 1.85
C ALA A 70 -2.06 3.77 2.31
N ALA A 71 -2.02 3.97 3.62
CA ALA A 71 -1.53 5.21 4.22
C ALA A 71 -0.78 4.89 5.51
N TYR A 72 0.30 5.62 5.75
CA TYR A 72 1.07 5.63 6.99
C TYR A 72 0.77 6.89 7.82
N ASP A 73 0.48 6.72 9.11
CA ASP A 73 0.35 7.81 10.08
C ASP A 73 1.62 7.96 10.95
N PRO A 74 2.41 9.03 10.76
CA PRO A 74 3.62 9.28 11.55
C PRO A 74 3.36 9.64 13.02
N ILE A 75 2.17 10.16 13.36
CA ILE A 75 1.80 10.53 14.73
C ILE A 75 1.55 9.25 15.53
N ASP A 76 0.72 8.35 15.00
CA ASP A 76 0.42 7.07 15.63
C ASP A 76 1.68 6.21 15.78
N ASP A 77 2.56 6.19 14.78
CA ASP A 77 3.87 5.50 14.89
C ASP A 77 4.73 6.04 16.03
N LYS A 78 4.78 7.37 16.17
CA LYS A 78 5.55 8.03 17.22
C LYS A 78 5.00 7.73 18.61
N ASP A 79 3.68 7.59 18.72
CA ASP A 79 2.99 7.27 19.97
C ASP A 79 2.96 5.74 20.23
N GLY A 80 3.51 4.93 19.32
CA GLY A 80 3.65 3.48 19.47
C GLY A 80 2.36 2.69 19.16
N LEU A 81 1.44 3.31 18.43
CA LEU A 81 0.18 2.71 17.97
C LEU A 81 0.37 2.02 16.60
N ASP A 82 -0.66 1.28 16.19
CA ASP A 82 -0.77 0.80 14.81
C ASP A 82 -0.90 2.02 13.88
N HIS A 83 -0.21 2.00 12.76
CA HIS A 83 0.14 3.22 12.01
C HIS A 83 -0.07 3.07 10.50
N PHE A 84 -0.69 1.97 10.06
CA PHE A 84 -1.06 1.78 8.67
C PHE A 84 -2.56 1.60 8.52
N GLU A 85 -3.12 2.23 7.49
CA GLU A 85 -4.50 2.03 7.04
C GLU A 85 -4.49 1.46 5.62
N LEU A 86 -5.43 0.56 5.32
CA LEU A 86 -5.64 0.04 3.96
C LEU A 86 -7.05 0.34 3.49
N ASP A 87 -7.19 0.83 2.26
CA ASP A 87 -8.48 0.98 1.59
C ASP A 87 -8.63 -0.07 0.49
N LEU A 88 -9.65 -0.92 0.58
CA LEU A 88 -10.08 -1.80 -0.50
C LEU A 88 -11.20 -1.12 -1.28
N ILE A 89 -10.96 -0.83 -2.56
CA ILE A 89 -11.87 -0.08 -3.42
C ILE A 89 -12.49 -1.03 -4.44
N PHE A 90 -13.78 -1.31 -4.28
CA PHE A 90 -14.55 -2.17 -5.18
C PHE A 90 -15.49 -1.37 -6.07
N SER A 91 -16.14 -2.03 -7.03
CA SER A 91 -17.27 -1.42 -7.74
C SER A 91 -18.42 -1.10 -6.79
N LYS A 92 -19.24 -0.12 -7.16
CA LYS A 92 -20.51 0.17 -6.46
C LYS A 92 -21.54 -0.94 -6.62
N GLU A 93 -21.40 -1.78 -7.64
CA GLU A 93 -22.34 -2.86 -7.94
C GLU A 93 -21.97 -4.15 -7.19
N ASP A 94 -20.72 -4.27 -6.74
CA ASP A 94 -20.22 -5.45 -6.04
C ASP A 94 -20.74 -5.51 -4.59
N LYS A 95 -21.31 -6.66 -4.23
CA LYS A 95 -21.61 -7.03 -2.83
C LYS A 95 -20.77 -8.22 -2.38
N THR A 96 -20.41 -9.05 -3.33
CA THR A 96 -19.58 -10.23 -3.25
C THR A 96 -18.63 -10.24 -4.45
N ILE A 97 -17.52 -10.94 -4.33
CA ILE A 97 -16.54 -11.09 -5.41
C ILE A 97 -15.86 -12.45 -5.29
N ALA A 98 -15.57 -13.07 -6.44
CA ALA A 98 -14.76 -14.27 -6.54
C ALA A 98 -13.49 -13.94 -7.33
N PHE A 99 -12.35 -14.51 -6.92
CA PHE A 99 -11.06 -14.22 -7.54
C PHE A 99 -10.60 -15.41 -8.38
N SER A 100 -10.09 -15.14 -9.57
CA SER A 100 -9.30 -16.11 -10.33
C SER A 100 -7.93 -16.31 -9.67
N PRO A 101 -7.24 -17.44 -9.90
CA PRO A 101 -5.88 -17.64 -9.39
C PRO A 101 -4.91 -16.53 -9.79
N GLU A 102 -5.03 -16.03 -11.03
CA GLU A 102 -4.25 -14.90 -11.53
C GLU A 102 -4.63 -13.59 -10.80
N GLY A 103 -5.92 -13.38 -10.53
CA GLY A 103 -6.40 -12.25 -9.74
C GLY A 103 -5.83 -12.25 -8.32
N VAL A 104 -5.74 -13.43 -7.68
CA VAL A 104 -5.12 -13.55 -6.34
C VAL A 104 -3.63 -13.22 -6.38
N GLU A 105 -2.89 -13.66 -7.40
CA GLU A 105 -1.47 -13.32 -7.53
C GLU A 105 -1.27 -11.80 -7.75
N ASN A 106 -2.13 -11.17 -8.55
CA ASN A 106 -2.10 -9.72 -8.72
C ASN A 106 -2.39 -8.97 -7.40
N ILE A 107 -3.35 -9.47 -6.61
CA ILE A 107 -3.67 -8.93 -5.28
C ILE A 107 -2.49 -9.10 -4.32
N LYS A 108 -1.83 -10.26 -4.34
CA LYS A 108 -0.60 -10.49 -3.55
C LYS A 108 0.43 -9.41 -3.85
N HIS A 109 0.79 -9.21 -5.12
CA HIS A 109 1.78 -8.20 -5.49
C HIS A 109 1.37 -6.81 -5.03
N ARG A 110 0.10 -6.46 -5.22
CA ARG A 110 -0.41 -5.16 -4.85
C ARG A 110 -0.36 -4.89 -3.35
N ILE A 111 -0.80 -5.82 -2.52
CA ILE A 111 -0.74 -5.71 -1.05
C ILE A 111 0.71 -5.54 -0.60
N VAL A 112 1.60 -6.37 -1.16
CA VAL A 112 3.02 -6.33 -0.79
C VAL A 112 3.64 -4.99 -1.17
N ASP A 113 3.38 -4.48 -2.37
CA ASP A 113 3.98 -3.23 -2.84
C ASP A 113 3.45 -2.00 -2.09
N VAL A 114 2.14 -1.94 -1.74
CA VAL A 114 1.62 -0.81 -0.95
C VAL A 114 2.13 -0.87 0.50
N LEU A 115 2.21 -2.04 1.12
CA LEU A 115 2.75 -2.15 2.48
C LEU A 115 4.27 -1.91 2.52
N GLU A 116 5.01 -2.34 1.49
CA GLU A 116 6.43 -2.04 1.36
C GLU A 116 6.67 -0.53 1.23
N HIS A 117 5.83 0.17 0.45
CA HIS A 117 5.85 1.64 0.33
C HIS A 117 5.68 2.32 1.69
N GLU A 118 4.64 1.95 2.44
CA GLU A 118 4.38 2.57 3.75
C GLU A 118 5.46 2.22 4.79
N LEU A 119 6.03 1.01 4.74
CA LEU A 119 7.15 0.63 5.60
C LEU A 119 8.41 1.46 5.32
N ILE A 120 8.65 1.84 4.07
CA ILE A 120 9.75 2.76 3.72
C ILE A 120 9.50 4.12 4.37
N HIS A 121 8.29 4.67 4.27
CA HIS A 121 7.93 5.92 4.94
C HIS A 121 8.13 5.87 6.45
N LYS A 122 7.74 4.76 7.09
CA LYS A 122 8.00 4.52 8.51
C LYS A 122 9.49 4.55 8.82
N ASN A 123 10.29 3.78 8.09
CA ASN A 123 11.73 3.68 8.31
C ASN A 123 12.44 5.02 8.09
N GLN A 124 12.05 5.77 7.05
CA GLN A 124 12.53 7.13 6.79
C GLN A 124 12.19 8.08 7.96
N TYR A 125 10.94 8.05 8.46
CA TYR A 125 10.52 8.90 9.57
C TYR A 125 11.25 8.57 10.87
N ARG A 126 11.33 7.29 11.24
CA ARG A 126 12.06 6.79 12.42
C ARG A 126 13.56 7.06 12.32
N GLY A 127 14.16 6.83 11.15
CA GLY A 127 15.57 7.08 10.87
C GLY A 127 15.98 8.55 11.03
N ARG A 128 15.04 9.48 10.85
CA ARG A 128 15.22 10.91 11.14
C ARG A 128 14.92 11.32 12.59
N GLY A 129 14.65 10.35 13.46
CA GLY A 129 14.23 10.59 14.84
C GLY A 129 12.84 11.24 14.93
N PHE A 130 11.89 10.72 14.15
CA PHE A 130 10.49 11.20 14.09
C PHE A 130 10.38 12.67 13.63
N LYS A 131 11.26 13.07 12.69
CA LYS A 131 11.25 14.39 12.07
C LYS A 131 10.77 14.31 10.63
N LYS A 132 9.88 15.23 10.25
CA LYS A 132 9.36 15.34 8.89
C LYS A 132 10.47 15.77 7.92
N GLN A 133 10.47 15.16 6.74
CA GLN A 133 11.34 15.57 5.64
C GLN A 133 10.95 16.96 5.14
N ARG A 134 11.90 17.67 4.53
CA ARG A 134 11.62 18.96 3.91
C ARG A 134 10.75 18.77 2.67
N GLU A 135 9.59 19.43 2.65
CA GLU A 135 8.69 19.43 1.49
C GLU A 135 9.34 20.00 0.23
N PHE A 136 9.03 19.39 -0.91
CA PHE A 136 9.36 19.93 -2.23
C PHE A 136 8.50 21.14 -2.54
N LYS A 137 9.15 22.23 -2.97
CA LYS A 137 8.46 23.48 -3.33
C LYS A 137 8.45 23.66 -4.85
N PRO A 138 7.33 23.37 -5.55
CA PRO A 138 7.24 23.58 -6.99
C PRO A 138 7.29 25.07 -7.34
N LYS A 139 7.59 25.35 -8.61
CA LYS A 139 7.60 26.72 -9.15
C LYS A 139 6.23 27.39 -8.96
N LYS A 140 6.24 28.69 -8.63
CA LYS A 140 5.02 29.52 -8.51
C LYS A 140 4.31 29.65 -9.86
N GLY A 141 2.98 29.89 -9.82
CA GLY A 141 2.15 30.14 -11.00
C GLY A 141 1.59 28.87 -11.67
N LEU A 142 1.65 27.72 -10.99
CA LEU A 142 1.01 26.49 -11.42
C LEU A 142 -0.42 26.41 -10.86
N SER A 143 -1.29 25.65 -11.52
CA SER A 143 -2.62 25.35 -10.96
C SER A 143 -2.51 24.53 -9.68
N ASP A 144 -3.52 24.59 -8.82
CA ASP A 144 -3.52 23.89 -7.52
C ASP A 144 -3.31 22.38 -7.68
N LYS A 145 -3.96 21.77 -8.68
CA LYS A 145 -3.80 20.34 -8.99
C LYS A 145 -2.34 20.00 -9.31
N ILE A 146 -1.72 20.76 -10.21
CA ILE A 146 -0.32 20.51 -10.62
C ILE A 146 0.63 20.78 -9.45
N THR A 147 0.35 21.82 -8.66
CA THR A 147 1.13 22.16 -7.47
C THR A 147 1.14 21.00 -6.48
N LYS A 148 -0.04 20.48 -6.10
CA LYS A 148 -0.15 19.34 -5.18
C LYS A 148 0.55 18.09 -5.71
N THR A 149 0.32 17.74 -6.97
CA THR A 149 0.98 16.57 -7.59
C THR A 149 2.51 16.72 -7.58
N ARG A 150 3.05 17.90 -7.84
CA ARG A 150 4.50 18.13 -7.80
C ARG A 150 5.06 18.17 -6.38
N GLN A 151 4.30 18.66 -5.40
CA GLN A 151 4.72 18.62 -3.99
C GLN A 151 4.84 17.17 -3.51
N TYR A 152 3.86 16.33 -3.88
CA TYR A 152 3.85 14.92 -3.55
C TYR A 152 4.95 14.15 -4.30
N LEU A 153 4.89 14.09 -5.64
CA LEU A 153 5.84 13.30 -6.44
C LEU A 153 7.27 13.87 -6.45
N GLY A 154 7.46 15.11 -5.99
CA GLY A 154 8.77 15.73 -5.86
C GLY A 154 9.39 15.55 -4.47
N ASN A 155 8.68 14.96 -3.51
CA ASN A 155 9.20 14.66 -2.19
C ASN A 155 10.21 13.51 -2.27
N ASP A 156 11.39 13.69 -1.66
CA ASP A 156 12.46 12.68 -1.65
C ASP A 156 11.97 11.32 -1.11
N ASP A 157 11.13 11.33 -0.07
CA ASP A 157 10.59 10.12 0.56
C ASP A 157 9.70 9.33 -0.41
N GLU A 158 8.82 10.04 -1.12
CA GLU A 158 7.93 9.48 -2.15
C GLU A 158 8.74 8.95 -3.34
N ILE A 159 9.75 9.70 -3.78
CA ILE A 159 10.62 9.29 -4.89
C ILE A 159 11.30 7.96 -4.58
N GLU A 160 11.84 7.79 -3.38
CA GLU A 160 12.48 6.53 -2.95
C GLU A 160 11.49 5.36 -2.93
N ALA A 161 10.33 5.55 -2.30
CA ALA A 161 9.31 4.52 -2.17
C ALA A 161 8.75 4.09 -3.55
N TYR A 162 8.44 5.05 -4.43
CA TYR A 162 8.03 4.76 -5.81
C TYR A 162 9.15 4.11 -6.64
N ALA A 163 10.40 4.55 -6.49
CA ALA A 163 11.53 3.93 -7.20
C ALA A 163 11.68 2.46 -6.80
N LYS A 164 11.49 2.13 -5.52
CA LYS A 164 11.51 0.75 -5.02
C LYS A 164 10.37 -0.09 -5.60
N ASN A 165 9.15 0.43 -5.62
CA ASN A 165 8.00 -0.27 -6.21
C ASN A 165 8.21 -0.54 -7.71
N ILE A 166 8.67 0.47 -8.47
CA ILE A 166 9.00 0.32 -9.89
C ILE A 166 10.10 -0.73 -10.10
N ALA A 167 11.16 -0.71 -9.30
CA ALA A 167 12.24 -1.70 -9.39
C ALA A 167 11.71 -3.13 -9.13
N SER A 168 10.87 -3.29 -8.11
CA SER A 168 10.26 -4.59 -7.78
C SER A 168 9.33 -5.09 -8.89
N GLU A 169 8.53 -4.19 -9.49
CA GLU A 169 7.70 -4.50 -10.66
C GLU A 169 8.54 -4.95 -11.87
N LEU A 170 9.65 -4.26 -12.13
CA LEU A 170 10.54 -4.59 -13.25
C LEU A 170 11.18 -5.98 -13.08
N ILE A 171 11.66 -6.30 -11.88
CA ILE A 171 12.23 -7.62 -11.57
C ILE A 171 11.18 -8.72 -11.79
N ARG A 172 9.95 -8.53 -11.28
CA ARG A 172 8.86 -9.52 -11.47
C ARG A 172 8.48 -9.72 -12.94
N LYS A 173 8.64 -8.69 -13.78
CA LYS A 173 8.36 -8.78 -15.22
C LYS A 173 9.52 -9.38 -16.01
N SER A 174 10.77 -9.23 -15.56
CA SER A 174 11.93 -9.85 -16.21
C SER A 174 12.07 -11.33 -15.89
N ASP A 175 11.54 -11.77 -14.74
CA ASP A 175 11.59 -13.16 -14.29
C ASP A 175 10.44 -14.03 -14.85
N LYS A 176 9.56 -13.45 -15.68
CA LYS A 176 8.49 -14.14 -16.42
C LYS A 176 8.87 -14.30 -17.89
#